data_AF-Q4TAG7-F1
#
_entry.id   AF-Q4TAG7-F1
#
_cell.length_a   1.000
_cell.length_b   1.000
_cell.length_c   1.000
_cell.angle_alpha   90.00
_cell.angle_beta   90.00
_cell.angle_gamma   90.00
#
_symmetry.space_group_name_H-M   'P 1'
#
loop_
_entity.id
_entity.type
_entity.pdbx_description
1 polymer ?
#
loop_
_entity_poly.entity_id
_entity_poly.type
_entity_poly.pdbx_seq_one_letter_code
_entity_poly.pdbx_strand_id
1 'polypeptide(L)'
;MGKKFYFLRSKVDNDLLNAQRSQRDFDPEQTLSHIRENCEQGLLNAGVQAQVFLLSSFELQRYDFHRLHETLERELPEHKKDVLLVAMPNISLEIIEKKKKAFKSKIPY
;
A
#
# COMPACT_ATOMS: atom_id res chain seq x y z
N MET A 1 23.46 5.06 2.25
CA MET A 1 22.30 4.84 3.14
C MET A 1 21.82 3.40 2.97
N GLY A 2 22.10 2.49 3.92
CA GLY A 2 21.82 1.05 3.78
C GLY A 2 20.42 0.60 4.24
N LYS A 3 19.44 1.51 4.29
CA LYS A 3 18.07 1.21 4.74
C LYS A 3 17.13 1.15 3.56
N LYS A 4 16.15 0.24 3.61
CA LYS A 4 15.04 0.20 2.66
C LYS A 4 14.02 1.29 2.98
N PHE A 5 13.54 1.96 1.95
CA PHE A 5 12.49 2.98 2.04
C PHE A 5 11.29 2.57 1.19
N TYR A 6 10.11 2.93 1.67
CA TYR A 6 8.85 2.81 0.94
C TYR A 6 8.21 4.20 0.93
N PHE A 7 7.67 4.60 -0.21
CA PHE A 7 7.00 5.88 -0.37
C PHE A 7 5.49 5.66 -0.48
N LEU A 8 4.75 6.26 0.45
CA LEU A 8 3.29 6.17 0.50
C LEU A 8 2.70 7.51 0.07
N ARG A 9 2.10 7.55 -1.12
CA ARG A 9 1.27 8.67 -1.59
C ARG A 9 -0.15 8.46 -1.08
N SER A 10 -0.48 9.15 0.02
CA SER A 10 -1.84 9.17 0.56
C SER A 10 -2.76 10.11 -0.22
N LYS A 11 -4.07 9.96 -0.01
CA LYS A 11 -5.15 10.85 -0.49
C LYS A 11 -5.39 10.81 -2.01
N VAL A 12 -5.10 9.69 -2.65
CA VAL A 12 -5.32 9.55 -4.11
C VAL A 12 -6.80 9.58 -4.49
N ASP A 13 -7.69 9.29 -3.55
CA ASP A 13 -9.14 9.51 -3.67
C ASP A 13 -9.46 10.99 -3.98
N ASN A 14 -8.80 11.94 -3.29
CA ASN A 14 -8.98 13.36 -3.55
C ASN A 14 -8.36 13.78 -4.89
N ASP A 15 -7.20 13.22 -5.24
CA ASP A 15 -6.54 13.52 -6.52
C ASP A 15 -7.45 13.09 -7.69
N LEU A 16 -8.05 11.90 -7.60
CA LEU A 16 -9.01 11.40 -8.58
C LEU A 16 -10.28 12.24 -8.64
N LEU A 17 -10.85 12.63 -7.50
CA LEU A 17 -12.02 13.50 -7.46
C LEU A 17 -11.75 14.85 -8.12
N ASN A 18 -10.55 15.42 -7.92
CA ASN A 18 -10.14 16.68 -8.52
C ASN A 18 -9.94 16.55 -10.03
N ALA A 19 -9.31 15.46 -10.49
CA ALA A 19 -9.17 15.16 -11.91
C ALA A 19 -10.54 15.00 -12.58
N GLN A 20 -11.44 14.23 -11.97
CA GLN A 20 -12.80 14.03 -12.47
C GLN A 20 -13.59 15.34 -12.62
N ARG A 21 -13.36 16.32 -11.74
CA ARG A 21 -14.04 17.63 -11.79
C ARG A 21 -13.45 18.59 -12.83
N SER A 22 -12.18 18.42 -13.18
CA SER A 22 -11.44 19.38 -14.01
C SER A 22 -11.19 18.90 -15.44
N GLN A 23 -11.21 17.59 -15.68
CA GLN A 23 -10.91 16.98 -16.97
C GLN A 23 -12.19 16.47 -17.65
N ARG A 24 -12.30 16.68 -18.96
CA ARG A 24 -13.42 16.17 -19.76
C ARG A 24 -13.32 14.65 -19.97
N ASP A 25 -12.12 14.19 -20.34
CA ASP A 25 -11.83 12.79 -20.64
C ASP A 25 -11.14 12.14 -19.43
N PHE A 26 -11.83 12.13 -18.29
CA PHE A 26 -11.28 11.59 -17.05
C PHE A 26 -11.12 10.08 -17.13
N ASP A 27 -9.87 9.62 -16.99
CA ASP A 27 -9.51 8.22 -16.80
C ASP A 27 -8.82 8.05 -15.43
N PRO A 28 -9.42 7.30 -14.49
CA PRO A 28 -8.83 7.08 -13.17
C PRO A 28 -7.51 6.31 -13.21
N GLU A 29 -7.36 5.33 -14.10
CA GLU A 29 -6.14 4.51 -14.21
C GLU A 29 -4.99 5.35 -14.79
N GLN A 30 -5.27 6.14 -15.83
CA GLN A 30 -4.30 7.07 -16.38
C GLN A 30 -3.86 8.12 -15.33
N THR A 31 -4.81 8.65 -14.57
CA THR A 31 -4.53 9.60 -13.48
C THR A 31 -3.63 8.96 -12.41
N LEU A 32 -3.92 7.74 -11.98
CA LEU A 32 -3.10 7.00 -11.02
C LEU A 32 -1.69 6.72 -11.57
N SER A 33 -1.56 6.37 -12.86
CA SER A 33 -0.25 6.16 -13.51
C SER A 33 0.58 7.44 -13.48
N HIS A 34 0.00 8.58 -13.88
CA HIS A 34 0.68 9.86 -13.85
C HIS A 34 1.11 10.28 -12.44
N ILE A 35 0.26 10.06 -11.43
CA ILE A 35 0.62 10.33 -10.02
C ILE A 35 1.82 9.47 -9.60
N ARG A 36 1.82 8.18 -9.98
CA ARG A 36 2.92 7.27 -9.67
C ARG A 36 4.22 7.71 -10.33
N GLU A 37 4.20 7.95 -11.64
CA GLU A 37 5.36 8.40 -12.41
C GLU A 37 5.94 9.70 -11.86
N ASN A 38 5.07 10.65 -11.49
CA ASN A 38 5.50 11.90 -10.86
C ASN A 38 6.23 11.65 -9.53
N CYS A 39 5.69 10.76 -8.68
CA CYS A 39 6.35 10.39 -7.43
C CYS A 39 7.70 9.71 -7.68
N GLU A 40 7.77 8.77 -8.63
CA GLU A 40 9.01 8.06 -8.98
C GLU A 40 10.09 9.00 -9.52
N GLN A 41 9.72 9.92 -10.42
CA GLN A 41 10.62 10.95 -10.92
C GLN A 41 11.09 11.89 -9.81
N GLY A 42 10.19 12.32 -8.92
CA GLY A 42 10.53 13.16 -7.77
C GLY A 42 11.53 12.49 -6.83
N LEU A 43 11.34 11.20 -6.54
CA LEU A 43 12.24 10.40 -5.73
C LEU A 43 13.62 10.24 -6.40
N LEU A 44 13.63 9.95 -7.71
CA LEU A 44 14.85 9.82 -8.48
C LEU A 44 15.66 11.13 -8.49
N ASN A 45 14.99 12.27 -8.70
CA ASN A 45 15.62 13.59 -8.67
C ASN A 45 16.17 13.94 -7.28
N ALA A 46 15.55 13.43 -6.21
CA ALA A 46 16.04 13.56 -4.84
C ALA A 46 17.15 12.55 -4.49
N GLY A 47 17.56 11.67 -5.41
CA GLY A 47 18.56 10.63 -5.17
C GLY A 47 18.06 9.50 -4.25
N VAL A 48 16.74 9.33 -4.14
CA VAL A 48 16.10 8.30 -3.30
C VAL A 48 15.50 7.23 -4.18
N GLN A 49 15.87 5.98 -3.93
CA GLN A 49 15.24 4.82 -4.57
C GLN A 49 14.29 4.15 -3.59
N ALA A 50 12.98 4.22 -3.86
CA ALA A 50 11.94 3.64 -3.01
C ALA A 50 10.77 3.12 -3.86
N GLN A 51 10.09 2.08 -3.38
CA GLN A 51 8.85 1.60 -4.00
C GLN A 51 7.70 2.56 -3.67
N VAL A 52 6.93 2.96 -4.69
CA VAL A 52 5.77 3.86 -4.55
C VAL A 52 4.47 3.08 -4.40
N PHE A 53 3.67 3.47 -3.41
CA PHE A 53 2.33 2.95 -3.14
C PHE A 53 1.33 4.11 -3.05
N LEU A 54 0.25 4.01 -3.83
CA LEU A 54 -0.86 4.95 -3.88
C LEU A 54 -1.99 4.46 -2.96
N LEU A 55 -2.42 5.28 -2.00
CA LEU A 55 -3.36 4.85 -0.95
C LEU A 55 -4.43 5.90 -0.66
N SER A 56 -5.61 5.42 -0.28
CA SER A 56 -6.64 6.19 0.41
C SER A 56 -6.84 5.60 1.80
N SER A 57 -6.84 6.45 2.84
CA SER A 57 -7.16 6.01 4.21
C SER A 57 -8.64 5.68 4.39
N PHE A 58 -9.50 6.18 3.51
CA PHE A 58 -10.94 5.91 3.53
C PHE A 58 -11.29 4.62 2.78
N GLU A 59 -10.48 4.25 1.79
CA GLU A 59 -10.76 3.11 0.91
C GLU A 59 -9.61 2.09 0.95
N LEU A 60 -9.44 1.45 2.10
CA LEU A 60 -8.35 0.48 2.35
C LEU A 60 -8.40 -0.78 1.45
N GLN A 61 -9.50 -1.01 0.74
CA GLN A 61 -9.67 -2.12 -0.21
C GLN A 61 -9.35 -1.74 -1.66
N ARG A 62 -9.02 -0.48 -1.91
CA ARG A 62 -8.68 0.03 -3.25
C ARG A 62 -7.19 0.34 -3.35
N TYR A 63 -6.75 0.59 -4.59
CA TYR A 63 -5.40 1.05 -4.91
C TYR A 63 -4.32 0.06 -4.46
N ASP A 64 -3.17 0.56 -3.96
CA ASP A 64 -2.01 -0.26 -3.64
C ASP A 64 -2.01 -0.83 -2.21
N PHE A 65 -3.10 -0.74 -1.44
CA PHE A 65 -3.05 -1.17 -0.03
C PHE A 65 -2.72 -2.67 0.11
N HIS A 66 -3.33 -3.50 -0.73
CA HIS A 66 -3.03 -4.94 -0.76
C HIS A 66 -1.58 -5.20 -1.18
N ARG A 67 -1.11 -4.54 -2.24
CA ARG A 67 0.26 -4.66 -2.74
C ARG A 67 1.30 -4.18 -1.72
N LEU A 68 0.99 -3.13 -0.95
CA LEU A 68 1.81 -2.68 0.17
C LEU A 68 1.93 -3.77 1.23
N HIS A 69 0.82 -4.40 1.60
CA HIS A 69 0.82 -5.48 2.57
C HIS A 69 1.68 -6.67 2.11
N GLU A 70 1.47 -7.16 0.89
CA GLU A 70 2.27 -8.26 0.32
C GLU A 70 3.77 -7.93 0.29
N THR A 71 4.10 -6.69 -0.07
CA THR A 71 5.50 -6.24 -0.10
C THR A 71 6.11 -6.26 1.29
N LEU A 72 5.40 -5.72 2.30
CA LEU A 72 5.88 -5.73 3.68
C LEU A 72 5.98 -7.16 4.24
N GLU A 73 5.00 -8.02 3.95
CA GLU A 73 5.01 -9.43 4.34
C GLU A 73 6.20 -10.19 3.73
N ARG A 74 6.56 -9.90 2.47
CA ARG A 74 7.71 -10.49 1.79
C ARG A 74 9.03 -9.98 2.36
N GLU A 75 9.14 -8.67 2.59
CA GLU A 75 10.42 -8.00 2.86
C GLU A 75 10.77 -7.83 4.34
N LEU A 76 9.81 -7.97 5.24
CA LEU A 76 10.08 -7.92 6.68
C LEU A 76 10.76 -9.22 7.18
N PRO A 77 11.65 -9.14 8.18
CA PRO A 77 12.18 -10.31 8.86
C PRO A 77 11.06 -11.17 9.45
N GLU A 78 11.24 -12.49 9.46
CA GLU A 78 10.22 -13.47 9.87
C GLU A 78 9.56 -13.14 11.22
N HIS A 79 10.37 -12.81 12.24
CA HIS A 79 9.88 -12.44 13.57
C HIS A 79 9.02 -11.15 13.61
N LYS A 80 9.06 -10.30 12.58
CA LYS A 80 8.22 -9.09 12.46
C LYS A 80 6.97 -9.31 11.62
N LYS A 81 6.92 -10.38 10.81
CA LYS A 81 5.75 -10.71 9.98
C LYS A 81 4.54 -11.00 10.83
N ASP A 82 4.73 -11.75 11.92
CA ASP A 82 3.68 -12.05 12.89
C ASP A 82 3.07 -10.79 13.52
N VAL A 83 3.92 -9.83 13.91
CA VAL A 83 3.47 -8.57 14.52
C VAL A 83 2.70 -7.74 13.49
N LEU A 84 3.21 -7.65 12.26
CA LEU A 84 2.49 -6.99 11.17
C LEU A 84 1.11 -7.62 10.98
N LEU A 85 1.07 -8.95 10.78
CA LEU A 85 -0.16 -9.68 10.51
C LEU A 85 -1.22 -9.44 11.59
N VAL A 86 -0.83 -9.42 12.86
CA VAL A 86 -1.76 -9.14 13.98
C VAL A 86 -2.23 -7.68 13.96
N ALA A 87 -1.34 -6.72 13.72
CA ALA A 87 -1.64 -5.29 13.73
C ALA A 87 -2.46 -4.82 12.50
N MET A 88 -2.51 -5.61 11.42
CA MET A 88 -3.25 -5.23 10.21
C MET A 88 -4.75 -5.04 10.46
N PRO A 89 -5.42 -4.08 9.81
CA PRO A 89 -6.87 -4.00 9.86
C PRO A 89 -7.53 -5.15 9.06
N ASN A 90 -8.74 -5.56 9.45
CA ASN A 90 -9.49 -6.66 8.84
C ASN A 90 -10.17 -6.22 7.54
N ILE A 91 -9.36 -5.82 6.57
CA ILE A 91 -9.85 -5.15 5.37
C ILE A 91 -10.25 -6.16 4.29
N SER A 92 -9.58 -7.32 4.22
CA SER A 92 -9.89 -8.39 3.25
C SER A 92 -10.09 -9.73 3.92
N LEU A 93 -10.86 -10.62 3.27
CA LEU A 93 -11.05 -12.01 3.73
C LEU A 93 -9.73 -12.78 3.81
N GLU A 94 -8.80 -12.50 2.90
CA GLU A 94 -7.48 -13.13 2.91
C GLU A 94 -6.70 -12.78 4.20
N ILE A 95 -6.71 -11.51 4.62
CA ILE A 95 -6.06 -11.08 5.86
C ILE A 95 -6.72 -11.76 7.06
N ILE A 96 -8.05 -11.88 7.06
CA ILE A 96 -8.81 -12.52 8.13
C ILE A 96 -8.44 -14.01 8.24
N GLU A 97 -8.40 -14.74 7.13
CA GLU A 97 -8.03 -16.17 7.13
C GLU A 97 -6.55 -16.38 7.50
N LYS A 98 -5.64 -15.51 7.03
CA LYS A 98 -4.23 -15.53 7.46
C LYS A 98 -4.10 -15.34 8.97
N LYS A 99 -4.79 -14.34 9.55
CA LYS A 99 -4.83 -14.12 11.00
C LYS A 99 -5.35 -15.34 11.76
N LYS A 100 -6.47 -15.90 11.33
CA LYS A 100 -7.07 -17.10 11.94
C LYS A 100 -6.10 -18.29 11.95
N LYS A 101 -5.39 -18.52 10.85
CA LYS A 101 -4.36 -19.57 10.75
C LYS A 101 -3.20 -19.31 11.72
N ALA A 102 -2.72 -18.07 11.79
CA ALA A 102 -1.63 -17.66 12.69
C ALA A 102 -2.01 -17.73 14.17
N PHE A 103 -3.28 -17.48 14.54
CA PHE A 103 -3.75 -17.66 15.91
C PHE A 103 -3.92 -19.13 16.29
N LYS A 104 -4.43 -19.97 15.38
CA LYS A 104 -4.59 -21.41 15.63
C LYS A 104 -3.27 -22.10 15.96
N SER A 105 -2.17 -21.72 15.32
CA SER A 105 -0.85 -22.31 15.62
C SER A 105 -0.28 -21.93 16.98
N LYS A 106 -0.87 -20.94 17.68
CA LYS A 106 -0.40 -20.40 18.97
C LYS A 106 -1.22 -20.88 20.17
N ILE A 107 -2.32 -21.60 19.96
CA ILE A 107 -3.14 -22.16 21.04
C ILE A 107 -2.68 -23.61 21.29
N PRO A 108 -2.05 -23.91 22.44
CA PRO A 108 -1.78 -25.29 22.83
C PRO A 108 -3.11 -26.01 23.15
N TYR A 109 -3.21 -27.28 22.76
CA TYR A 109 -4.33 -28.16 23.05
C TYR A 109 -4.43 -28.48 24.55
#